data_AF-A0A959VCC8-F1
#
_entry.id   AF-A0A959VCC8-F1
#
_cell.length_a   1.000
_cell.length_b   1.000
_cell.length_c   1.000
_cell.angle_alpha   90.00
_cell.angle_beta   90.00
_cell.angle_gamma   90.00
#
_symmetry.space_group_name_H-M   'P 1'
#
loop_
_entity.id
_entity.type
_entity.pdbx_description
1 polymer ?
#
loop_
_entity_poly.entity_id
_entity_poly.type
_entity_poly.pdbx_seq_one_letter_code
_entity_poly.pdbx_strand_id
1 'polypeptide(L)'
;MKNSIYILSILVFTFFACTKNNPETIDNSPNATVLVKGLDCGNTYLIQFDDDVSGLPQNSWENIFYALNLPESCMAAGKRVYLEFREPKYNEWVACTTLGPGYPQVYIIKVE
;
A
#
# COMPACT_ATOMS: atom_id res chain seq x y z
N MET A 1 -31.68 38.25 -55.67
CA MET A 1 -30.28 37.85 -55.43
C MET A 1 -29.62 38.95 -54.63
N LYS A 2 -29.33 38.72 -53.35
CA LYS A 2 -28.75 39.73 -52.45
C LYS A 2 -27.59 39.06 -51.71
N ASN A 3 -26.37 39.28 -52.23
CA ASN A 3 -25.13 38.83 -51.60
C ASN A 3 -24.78 39.81 -50.49
N SER A 4 -24.53 39.32 -49.28
CA SER A 4 -23.89 40.10 -48.22
C SER A 4 -23.04 39.18 -47.36
N ILE A 5 -21.78 39.05 -47.81
CA ILE A 5 -20.52 39.04 -47.05
C ILE A 5 -20.63 38.49 -45.62
N TYR A 6 -20.21 37.24 -45.44
CA TYR A 6 -20.01 36.63 -44.12
C TYR A 6 -18.69 37.14 -43.50
N ILE A 7 -18.82 37.85 -42.38
CA ILE A 7 -17.73 38.18 -41.47
C ILE A 7 -17.36 36.90 -40.72
N LEU A 8 -16.27 36.25 -41.11
CA LEU A 8 -15.70 35.13 -40.34
C LEU A 8 -14.68 35.70 -39.35
N SER A 9 -15.17 36.05 -38.16
CA SER A 9 -14.36 36.40 -36.99
C SER A 9 -13.54 35.17 -36.56
N ILE A 10 -12.22 35.24 -36.70
CA ILE A 10 -11.29 34.22 -36.21
C ILE A 10 -11.14 34.42 -34.70
N LEU A 11 -11.89 33.64 -33.94
CA LEU A 11 -11.81 33.58 -32.49
C LEU A 11 -10.61 32.71 -32.10
N VAL A 12 -9.45 33.33 -31.89
CA VAL A 12 -8.27 32.64 -31.35
C VAL A 12 -8.49 32.42 -29.86
N PHE A 13 -9.02 31.25 -29.49
CA PHE A 13 -8.96 30.77 -28.10
C PHE A 13 -7.53 30.29 -27.82
N THR A 14 -6.73 31.12 -27.17
CA THR A 14 -5.48 30.68 -26.57
C THR A 14 -5.79 29.80 -25.36
N PHE A 15 -5.61 28.49 -25.53
CA PHE A 15 -5.61 27.55 -24.41
C PHE A 15 -4.32 27.74 -23.61
N PHE A 16 -4.40 28.48 -22.50
CA PHE A 16 -3.39 28.38 -21.46
C PHE A 16 -3.62 27.07 -20.70
N ALA A 17 -2.94 26.01 -21.12
CA ALA A 17 -2.85 24.78 -20.34
C ALA A 17 -1.99 25.08 -19.10
N CYS A 18 -2.64 25.16 -17.94
CA CYS A 18 -1.95 25.27 -16.66
C CYS A 18 -1.46 23.88 -16.27
N THR A 19 -0.19 23.56 -16.56
CA THR A 19 0.43 22.33 -16.06
C THR A 19 0.68 22.50 -14.57
N LYS A 20 -0.26 22.02 -13.75
CA LYS A 20 -0.04 21.90 -12.32
C LYS A 20 0.93 20.73 -12.13
N ASN A 21 2.23 21.05 -12.06
CA ASN A 21 3.22 20.15 -11.49
C ASN A 21 2.87 20.04 -10.01
N ASN A 22 1.97 19.13 -9.65
CA ASN A 22 1.76 18.77 -8.27
C ASN A 22 3.10 18.18 -7.77
N PRO A 23 3.70 18.73 -6.70
CA PRO A 23 4.75 18.00 -6.00
C PRO A 23 4.15 16.65 -5.59
N GLU A 24 4.90 15.57 -5.82
CA GLU A 24 4.49 14.20 -5.47
C GLU A 24 3.93 14.18 -4.06
N THR A 25 2.60 14.11 -3.95
CA THR A 25 1.92 13.83 -2.70
C THR A 25 2.23 12.38 -2.40
N ILE A 26 3.01 12.12 -1.34
CA ILE A 26 3.18 10.77 -0.79
C ILE A 26 1.76 10.26 -0.52
N ASP A 27 1.34 9.27 -1.30
CA ASP A 27 0.01 8.68 -1.19
C ASP A 27 0.02 7.75 0.02
N ASN A 28 -0.45 8.26 1.18
CA ASN A 28 -0.61 7.47 2.39
C ASN A 28 -1.93 6.67 2.37
N SER A 29 -2.43 6.31 1.19
CA SER A 29 -3.58 5.41 1.09
C SER A 29 -3.23 4.05 1.72
N PRO A 30 -4.18 3.40 2.41
CA PRO A 30 -3.95 2.09 3.02
C PRO A 30 -3.49 1.07 1.97
N ASN A 31 -2.35 0.44 2.22
CA ASN A 31 -1.71 -0.52 1.31
C ASN A 31 -1.79 -1.98 1.82
N ALA A 32 -2.42 -2.20 2.98
CA ALA A 32 -2.55 -3.50 3.58
C ALA A 32 -3.86 -3.68 4.34
N THR A 33 -4.29 -4.93 4.43
CA THR A 33 -5.40 -5.39 5.28
C THR A 33 -4.86 -6.22 6.43
N VAL A 34 -5.25 -5.88 7.66
CA VAL A 34 -4.99 -6.73 8.83
C VAL A 34 -5.96 -7.89 8.79
N LEU A 35 -5.41 -9.11 8.79
CA LEU A 35 -6.20 -10.33 8.79
C LEU A 35 -6.49 -10.76 10.23
N VAL A 36 -6.11 -11.98 10.58
CA VAL A 36 -6.29 -12.55 11.91
C VAL A 36 -4.94 -12.74 12.58
N LYS A 37 -4.98 -13.00 13.88
CA LYS A 37 -3.84 -13.57 14.60
C LYS A 37 -3.45 -14.90 13.96
N GLY A 38 -2.17 -15.06 13.62
CA GLY A 38 -1.70 -16.31 13.05
C GLY A 38 -1.72 -17.45 14.08
N LEU A 39 -1.80 -18.68 13.57
CA LEU A 39 -1.72 -19.90 14.38
C LEU A 39 -0.28 -20.23 14.79
N ASP A 40 0.67 -19.67 14.04
CA ASP A 40 2.10 -19.79 14.27
C ASP A 40 2.76 -18.45 14.62
N CYS A 41 4.03 -18.49 15.05
CA CYS A 41 4.85 -17.31 15.35
C CYS A 41 4.30 -16.46 16.52
N GLY A 42 3.66 -17.11 17.50
CA GLY A 42 3.27 -16.52 18.79
C GLY A 42 2.01 -15.66 18.72
N ASN A 43 2.11 -14.40 19.16
CA ASN A 43 0.98 -13.47 19.22
C ASN A 43 0.86 -12.55 17.99
N THR A 44 1.52 -12.93 16.90
CA THR A 44 1.70 -12.08 15.72
C THR A 44 0.47 -12.11 14.80
N TYR A 45 0.08 -10.94 14.30
CA TYR A 45 -1.01 -10.82 13.33
C TYR A 45 -0.50 -11.03 11.91
N LEU A 46 -1.36 -11.61 11.08
CA LEU A 46 -1.17 -11.67 9.64
C LEU A 46 -1.68 -10.39 9.00
N ILE A 47 -0.93 -9.89 8.04
CA ILE A 47 -1.30 -8.78 7.16
C ILE A 47 -1.22 -9.24 5.72
N GLN A 48 -2.07 -8.69 4.86
CA GLN A 48 -2.04 -8.89 3.42
C GLN A 48 -1.79 -7.56 2.74
N PHE A 49 -0.72 -7.46 1.96
CA PHE A 49 -0.49 -6.29 1.10
C PHE A 49 -1.33 -6.40 -0.17
N ASP A 50 -1.78 -5.25 -0.68
CA ASP A 50 -2.60 -5.22 -1.88
C ASP A 50 -1.82 -5.58 -3.14
N ASP A 51 -0.58 -5.12 -3.20
CA ASP A 51 0.32 -5.28 -4.33
C ASP A 51 1.52 -6.15 -3.95
N ASP A 52 2.20 -6.67 -4.97
CA ASP A 52 3.46 -7.40 -4.79
C ASP A 52 4.51 -6.51 -4.14
N VAL A 53 4.97 -6.93 -2.97
CA VAL A 53 5.94 -6.19 -2.16
C VAL A 53 7.36 -6.61 -2.53
N SER A 54 8.05 -5.74 -3.28
CA SER A 54 9.47 -5.91 -3.60
C SER A 54 10.36 -5.73 -2.36
N GLY A 55 11.42 -6.51 -2.24
CA GLY A 55 12.41 -6.36 -1.15
C GLY A 55 12.09 -7.14 0.13
N LEU A 56 11.15 -8.08 0.06
CA LEU A 56 10.92 -9.10 1.09
C LEU A 56 11.29 -10.48 0.58
N PRO A 57 11.58 -11.44 1.47
CA PRO A 57 11.64 -12.84 1.07
C PRO A 57 10.34 -13.20 0.35
N GLN A 58 10.45 -13.72 -0.88
CA GLN A 58 9.31 -14.12 -1.69
C GLN A 58 8.36 -14.98 -0.85
N ASN A 59 7.21 -14.42 -0.50
CA ASN A 59 6.05 -15.20 -0.12
C ASN A 59 5.40 -15.64 -1.43
N SER A 60 5.16 -16.94 -1.55
CA SER A 60 4.49 -17.55 -2.71
C SER A 60 2.96 -17.59 -2.60
N TRP A 61 2.38 -17.05 -1.53
CA TRP A 61 0.96 -17.14 -1.17
C TRP A 61 0.36 -15.79 -0.75
N GLU A 62 -0.26 -15.15 -1.75
CA GLU A 62 -1.23 -14.05 -1.62
C GLU A 62 -0.72 -12.78 -0.90
N ASN A 63 0.60 -12.51 -0.92
CA ASN A 63 1.20 -11.34 -0.28
C ASN A 63 0.87 -11.24 1.22
N ILE A 64 0.83 -12.39 1.91
CA ILE A 64 0.52 -12.50 3.35
C ILE A 64 1.79 -12.61 4.20
N PHE A 65 1.89 -11.81 5.25
CA PHE A 65 3.07 -11.73 6.11
C PHE A 65 2.70 -11.67 7.59
N TYR A 66 3.58 -12.19 8.43
CA TYR A 66 3.55 -11.96 9.88
C TYR A 66 4.10 -10.58 10.21
N ALA A 67 3.28 -9.72 10.82
CA ALA A 67 3.68 -8.37 11.23
C ALA A 67 4.18 -8.34 12.69
N LEU A 68 5.50 -8.42 12.88
CA LEU A 68 6.13 -8.72 14.17
C LEU A 68 5.87 -7.72 15.30
N ASN A 69 5.64 -6.46 14.95
CA ASN A 69 5.47 -5.36 15.89
C ASN A 69 4.29 -4.46 15.51
N LEU A 70 3.23 -5.05 14.93
CA LEU A 70 2.01 -4.30 14.61
C LEU A 70 1.44 -3.66 15.90
N PRO A 71 1.14 -2.36 15.94
CA PRO A 71 0.60 -1.72 17.13
C PRO A 71 -0.83 -2.21 17.44
N GLU A 72 -1.18 -2.30 18.72
CA GLU A 72 -2.48 -2.81 19.17
C GLU A 72 -3.68 -2.05 18.57
N SER A 73 -3.52 -0.74 18.34
CA SER A 73 -4.53 0.10 17.68
C SER A 73 -4.92 -0.39 16.28
N CYS A 74 -4.09 -1.24 15.67
CA CYS A 74 -4.28 -1.79 14.34
C CYS A 74 -4.63 -3.28 14.31
N MET A 75 -4.62 -3.98 15.45
CA MET A 75 -4.89 -5.42 15.56
C MET A 75 -6.38 -5.81 15.41
N ALA A 76 -7.14 -5.08 14.60
CA ALA A 76 -8.52 -5.39 14.29
C ALA A 76 -8.62 -6.05 12.91
N ALA A 77 -9.22 -7.24 12.86
CA ALA A 77 -9.39 -7.96 11.60
C ALA A 77 -10.23 -7.16 10.59
N GLY A 78 -9.81 -7.18 9.33
CA GLY A 78 -10.37 -6.40 8.24
C GLY A 78 -9.97 -4.92 8.24
N LYS A 79 -9.17 -4.46 9.21
CA LYS A 79 -8.73 -3.06 9.24
C LYS A 79 -7.75 -2.78 8.10
N ARG A 80 -8.05 -1.73 7.36
CA ARG A 80 -7.17 -1.15 6.33
C ARG A 80 -6.19 -0.20 6.99
N VAL A 81 -4.90 -0.37 6.69
CA VAL A 81 -3.81 0.45 7.26
C VAL A 81 -2.77 0.73 6.18
N TYR A 82 -2.12 1.88 6.27
CA TYR A 82 -0.88 2.11 5.54
C TYR A 82 0.29 1.63 6.38
N LEU A 83 1.14 0.80 5.80
CA LEU A 83 2.31 0.20 6.46
C LEU A 83 3.57 0.46 5.63
N GLU A 84 4.58 1.02 6.28
CA GLU A 84 5.96 0.90 5.81
C GLU A 84 6.63 -0.23 6.60
N PHE A 85 7.45 -1.02 5.91
CA PHE A 85 8.04 -2.22 6.48
C PHE A 85 9.49 -2.43 6.01
N ARG A 86 10.14 -3.42 6.60
CA ARG A 86 11.44 -3.96 6.20
C ARG A 86 11.57 -5.42 6.61
N GLU A 87 12.63 -6.07 6.14
CA GLU A 87 13.04 -7.36 6.68
C GLU A 87 13.41 -7.26 8.18
N PRO A 88 13.07 -8.27 9.00
CA PRO A 88 13.49 -8.33 10.39
C PRO A 88 15.02 -8.47 10.53
N LYS A 89 15.59 -7.80 11.53
CA LYS A 89 16.99 -7.99 11.94
C LYS A 89 17.14 -9.31 12.69
N TYR A 90 18.38 -9.79 12.82
CA TYR A 90 18.70 -11.08 13.45
C TYR A 90 17.98 -11.32 14.80
N ASN A 91 17.87 -10.30 15.64
CA ASN A 91 17.24 -10.39 16.97
C ASN A 91 15.75 -10.07 17.00
N GLU A 92 15.13 -9.74 15.86
CA GLU A 92 13.71 -9.43 15.74
C GLU A 92 12.90 -10.62 15.23
N TRP A 93 13.56 -11.58 14.58
CA TRP A 93 12.92 -12.82 14.14
C TRP A 93 12.30 -13.57 15.32
N VAL A 94 11.06 -14.01 15.13
CA VAL A 94 10.40 -14.91 16.08
C VAL A 94 10.44 -16.33 15.56
N ALA A 95 10.65 -17.28 16.47
CA ALA A 95 10.58 -18.69 16.14
C ALA A 95 9.12 -19.09 15.86
N CYS A 96 8.91 -19.73 14.72
CA CYS A 96 7.63 -20.31 14.33
C CYS A 96 7.71 -21.84 14.50
N THR A 97 6.66 -22.42 15.05
CA THR A 97 6.47 -23.82 15.41
C THR A 97 6.04 -24.72 14.25
N THR A 98 5.97 -24.19 13.02
CA THR A 98 5.46 -24.86 11.79
C THR A 98 3.99 -25.29 11.87
N LEU A 99 3.22 -24.64 12.75
CA LEU A 99 1.78 -24.91 12.92
C LEU A 99 0.95 -24.10 11.93
N GLY A 100 0.75 -24.66 10.74
CA GLY A 100 -0.05 -24.05 9.67
C GLY A 100 0.80 -23.52 8.53
N PRO A 101 0.26 -22.61 7.68
CA PRO A 101 1.00 -22.06 6.56
C PRO A 101 2.22 -21.25 7.03
N GLY A 102 3.38 -21.51 6.41
CA GLY A 102 4.60 -20.77 6.67
C GLY A 102 4.61 -19.44 5.92
N TYR A 103 4.04 -18.39 6.53
CA TYR A 103 4.18 -17.03 6.01
C TYR A 103 5.51 -16.42 6.46
N PRO A 104 6.19 -15.63 5.62
CA PRO A 104 7.36 -14.88 6.05
C PRO A 104 7.00 -13.78 7.05
N GLN A 105 8.03 -13.23 7.70
CA GLN A 105 7.89 -12.22 8.73
C GLN A 105 8.39 -10.87 8.23
N VAL A 106 7.72 -9.79 8.64
CA VAL A 106 8.08 -8.40 8.36
C VAL A 106 8.10 -7.58 9.63
N TYR A 107 8.97 -6.57 9.65
CA TYR A 107 9.03 -5.59 10.71
C TYR A 107 8.42 -4.27 10.23
N ILE A 108 7.44 -3.76 10.97
CA ILE A 108 6.72 -2.54 10.66
C ILE A 108 7.53 -1.35 11.16
N ILE A 109 7.82 -0.39 10.28
CA ILE A 109 8.56 0.83 10.63
C ILE A 109 7.64 2.04 10.76
N LYS A 110 6.45 2.02 10.12
CA LYS A 110 5.47 3.10 10.18
C LYS A 110 4.06 2.57 9.98
N VAL A 111 3.10 3.22 10.63
CA VAL A 111 1.67 2.93 10.51
C VAL A 111 0.89 4.24 10.43
N GLU A 112 -0.07 4.31 9.49
CA GLU A 112 -1.06 5.38 9.37
C GLU A 112 -2.49 4.83 9.19
#